data_AF-A0A9X3S806-F1
#
_entry.id   AF-A0A9X3S806-F1
#
_cell.length_a   1.000
_cell.length_b   1.000
_cell.length_c   1.000
_cell.angle_alpha   90.00
_cell.angle_beta   90.00
_cell.angle_gamma   90.00
#
_symmetry.space_group_name_H-M   'P 1'
#
loop_
_entity.id
_entity.type
_entity.pdbx_description
1 polymer ?
#
loop_
_entity_poly.entity_id
_entity_poly.type
_entity_poly.pdbx_seq_one_letter_code
_entity_poly.pdbx_strand_id
1 'polypeptide(L)'
;MPAASSQDARLADAEIRAVVVRLARPDGDGGAVIERAAMMAEGALASSIEEWVLAHGGEPEAPVITASGPGLYRVRPDGPLAARRPPRRYVLPAHALTESE
;
A
#
# COMPACT_ATOMS: atom_id res chain seq x y z
N MET A 1 -10.81 33.42 1.20
CA MET A 1 -10.55 32.06 1.69
C MET A 1 -9.20 31.62 1.14
N PRO A 2 -8.12 31.57 1.92
CA PRO A 2 -6.86 31.07 1.38
C PRO A 2 -7.05 29.58 1.07
N ALA A 3 -6.72 29.17 -0.15
CA ALA A 3 -6.47 27.76 -0.43
C ALA A 3 -5.45 27.29 0.61
N ALA A 4 -5.78 26.28 1.42
CA ALA A 4 -4.73 25.48 2.04
C ALA A 4 -3.77 25.12 0.90
N SER A 5 -2.57 25.70 0.95
CA SER A 5 -1.82 26.07 -0.24
C SER A 5 -1.47 24.83 -1.04
N SER A 6 -1.62 24.82 -2.37
CA SER A 6 -1.13 23.70 -3.21
C SER A 6 0.37 23.43 -2.98
N GLN A 7 1.09 24.37 -2.38
CA GLN A 7 2.45 24.18 -1.87
C GLN A 7 2.51 23.33 -0.59
N ASP A 8 1.62 23.55 0.38
CA ASP A 8 1.51 22.72 1.59
C ASP A 8 1.18 21.26 1.22
N ALA A 9 0.24 21.08 0.28
CA ALA A 9 -0.09 19.75 -0.24
C ALA A 9 1.11 19.08 -0.93
N ARG A 10 1.89 19.83 -1.71
CA ARG A 10 3.13 19.31 -2.34
C ARG A 10 4.24 19.01 -1.34
N LEU A 11 4.36 19.78 -0.26
CA LEU A 11 5.32 19.52 0.81
C LEU A 11 4.93 18.26 1.59
N ALA A 12 3.63 18.08 1.90
CA ALA A 12 3.13 16.88 2.54
C ALA A 12 3.32 15.64 1.65
N ASP A 13 3.07 15.76 0.34
CA ASP A 13 3.33 14.68 -0.61
C ASP A 13 4.81 14.30 -0.67
N ALA A 14 5.71 15.29 -0.74
CA ALA A 14 7.15 15.07 -0.74
C ALA A 14 7.65 14.40 0.56
N GLU A 15 7.06 14.75 1.71
CA GLU A 15 7.35 14.12 3.00
C GLU A 15 6.92 12.65 3.01
N ILE A 16 5.69 12.36 2.56
CA ILE A 16 5.19 10.98 2.46
C ILE A 16 6.05 10.17 1.48
N ARG A 17 6.40 10.75 0.33
CA ARG A 17 7.28 10.13 -0.66
C ARG A 17 8.66 9.80 -0.08
N ALA A 18 9.25 10.70 0.70
CA ALA A 18 10.53 10.44 1.36
C ALA A 18 10.43 9.25 2.34
N VAL A 19 9.32 9.13 3.07
CA VAL A 19 9.06 7.97 3.93
C VAL A 19 8.87 6.70 3.10
N VAL A 20 8.08 6.74 2.03
CA VAL A 20 7.87 5.60 1.11
C VAL A 20 9.20 5.11 0.56
N VAL A 21 10.07 5.99 0.05
CA VAL A 21 11.41 5.63 -0.47
C VAL A 21 12.27 4.97 0.61
N ARG A 22 12.19 5.45 1.86
CA ARG A 22 12.92 4.85 2.99
C ARG A 22 12.41 3.45 3.34
N LEU A 23 11.10 3.21 3.24
CA LEU A 23 10.48 1.91 3.53
C LEU A 23 10.59 0.92 2.35
N ALA A 24 10.65 1.44 1.13
CA ALA A 24 10.72 0.66 -0.10
C ALA A 24 11.99 -0.19 -0.15
N ARG A 25 11.81 -1.47 -0.44
CA ARG A 25 12.89 -2.41 -0.74
C ARG A 25 12.87 -2.74 -2.23
N PRO A 26 14.00 -2.65 -2.94
CA PRO A 26 14.04 -3.04 -4.35
C PRO A 26 13.63 -4.50 -4.47
N ASP A 27 12.71 -4.78 -5.39
CA ASP A 27 12.34 -6.13 -5.77
C ASP A 27 13.14 -6.53 -7.02
N GLY A 28 13.49 -7.81 -7.14
CA GLY A 28 14.38 -8.30 -8.21
C GLY A 28 13.83 -8.09 -9.62
N ASP A 29 12.54 -7.77 -9.76
CA ASP A 29 11.85 -7.48 -11.03
C ASP A 29 11.93 -5.99 -11.46
N GLY A 30 12.63 -5.15 -10.69
CA GLY A 30 12.79 -3.71 -10.97
C GLY A 30 11.71 -2.81 -10.37
N GLY A 31 10.72 -3.39 -9.68
CA GLY A 31 9.81 -2.66 -8.79
C GLY A 31 10.40 -2.45 -7.40
N ALA A 32 9.58 -1.94 -6.48
CA ALA A 32 9.91 -1.88 -5.07
C ALA A 32 8.76 -2.39 -4.20
N VAL A 33 9.07 -3.06 -3.10
CA VAL A 33 8.08 -3.61 -2.19
C VAL A 33 8.12 -2.86 -0.86
N ILE A 34 6.94 -2.50 -0.35
CA ILE A 34 6.75 -1.98 1.01
C ILE A 34 5.96 -2.99 1.83
N GLU A 35 6.48 -3.35 3.00
CA GLU A 35 5.76 -4.19 3.95
C GLU A 35 4.75 -3.38 4.77
N ARG A 36 3.53 -3.90 4.93
CA ARG A 36 2.49 -3.24 5.73
C ARG A 36 2.92 -3.03 7.18
N ALA A 37 3.72 -3.93 7.75
CA ALA A 37 4.28 -3.77 9.09
C ALA A 37 5.19 -2.53 9.20
N ALA A 38 5.93 -2.20 8.13
CA ALA A 38 6.77 -1.02 8.08
C ALA A 38 5.94 0.27 8.04
N MET A 39 4.84 0.27 7.28
CA MET A 39 3.88 1.40 7.29
C MET A 39 3.28 1.60 8.69
N MET A 40 2.83 0.52 9.33
CA MET A 40 2.24 0.58 10.67
C MET A 40 3.24 1.04 11.74
N ALA A 41 4.54 0.80 11.56
CA ALA A 41 5.59 1.27 12.46
C ALA A 41 5.75 2.80 12.44
N GLU A 42 5.38 3.47 11.34
CA GLU A 42 5.34 4.94 11.25
C GLU A 42 4.11 5.54 12.00
N GLY A 43 3.17 4.70 12.43
CA GLY A 43 2.04 5.09 13.26
C GLY A 43 1.05 5.99 12.53
N ALA A 44 1.02 7.28 12.88
CA ALA A 44 0.04 8.23 12.35
C ALA A 44 0.14 8.44 10.84
N LEU A 45 1.33 8.23 10.25
CA LEU A 45 1.57 8.34 8.81
C LEU A 45 1.12 7.09 8.04
N ALA A 46 0.78 5.99 8.72
CA ALA A 46 0.49 4.71 8.07
C ALA A 46 -0.64 4.82 7.03
N SER A 47 -1.73 5.52 7.36
CA SER A 47 -2.87 5.71 6.46
C SER A 47 -2.50 6.59 5.26
N SER A 48 -1.72 7.65 5.48
CA SER A 48 -1.26 8.55 4.40
C SER A 48 -0.28 7.84 3.45
N ILE A 49 0.57 6.96 3.97
CA ILE A 49 1.46 6.11 3.18
C ILE A 49 0.64 5.11 2.35
N GLU A 50 -0.36 4.44 2.95
CA GLU A 50 -1.22 3.50 2.23
C GLU A 50 -2.00 4.21 1.11
N GLU A 51 -2.55 5.40 1.36
CA GLU A 51 -3.24 6.21 0.36
C GLU A 51 -2.31 6.66 -0.76
N TRP A 52 -1.09 7.12 -0.43
CA TRP A 52 -0.09 7.50 -1.42
C TRP A 52 0.31 6.32 -2.31
N VAL A 53 0.57 5.15 -1.71
CA VAL A 53 0.93 3.94 -2.45
C VAL A 53 -0.17 3.55 -3.43
N LEU A 54 -1.43 3.56 -3.01
CA LEU A 54 -2.56 3.24 -3.89
C LEU A 54 -2.76 4.28 -5.00
N ALA A 55 -2.58 5.58 -4.69
CA ALA A 55 -2.71 6.65 -5.67
C ALA A 55 -1.64 6.60 -6.77
N HIS A 56 -0.45 6.08 -6.46
CA HIS A 56 0.68 5.98 -7.38
C HIS A 56 0.82 4.59 -8.03
N GLY A 57 -0.28 3.83 -8.09
CA GLY A 57 -0.33 2.53 -8.78
C GLY A 57 0.34 1.39 -8.02
N GLY A 58 0.54 1.55 -6.71
CA GLY A 58 1.02 0.49 -5.84
C GLY A 58 -0.06 -0.58 -5.64
N GLU A 59 0.25 -1.80 -6.06
CA GLU A 59 -0.67 -2.93 -6.01
C GLU A 59 -0.35 -3.84 -4.82
N PRO A 60 -1.35 -4.40 -4.14
CA PRO A 60 -1.10 -5.38 -3.10
C PRO A 60 -0.59 -6.71 -3.70
N GLU A 61 0.62 -7.17 -3.29
CA GLU A 61 1.30 -8.38 -3.82
C GLU A 61 0.43 -9.63 -3.68
N ALA A 62 -0.32 -9.71 -2.58
CA ALA A 62 -1.42 -10.65 -2.45
C ALA A 62 -2.69 -9.86 -2.75
N PRO A 63 -3.49 -10.21 -3.78
CA PRO A 63 -4.85 -9.69 -3.86
C PRO A 63 -5.49 -9.91 -2.49
N VAL A 64 -6.23 -8.92 -1.98
CA VAL A 64 -7.16 -9.16 -0.87
C VAL A 64 -7.88 -10.44 -1.25
N ILE A 65 -7.58 -11.55 -0.59
CA ILE A 65 -8.17 -12.84 -0.94
C ILE A 65 -9.64 -12.69 -0.55
N THR A 66 -10.45 -12.14 -1.44
CA THR A 66 -11.84 -12.53 -1.55
C THR A 66 -11.72 -14.01 -1.84
N ALA A 67 -12.04 -14.86 -0.85
CA ALA A 67 -11.92 -16.30 -0.94
C ALA A 67 -12.39 -16.74 -2.34
N SER A 68 -11.44 -17.05 -3.22
CA SER A 68 -11.72 -17.41 -4.60
C SER A 68 -12.23 -18.83 -4.55
N GLY A 69 -13.56 -18.97 -4.55
CA GLY A 69 -14.29 -20.19 -4.85
C GLY A 69 -14.12 -21.36 -3.86
N PRO A 70 -15.21 -22.03 -3.46
CA PRO A 70 -15.09 -23.26 -2.69
C PRO A 70 -14.45 -24.35 -3.57
N GLY A 71 -13.18 -24.68 -3.27
CA GLY A 71 -12.56 -25.91 -3.74
C GLY A 71 -13.37 -27.12 -3.25
N LEU A 72 -13.60 -28.07 -4.16
CA LEU A 72 -14.63 -29.12 -4.14
C LEU A 72 -14.51 -30.21 -3.06
N TYR A 73 -14.02 -29.92 -1.85
CA TYR A 73 -14.10 -30.88 -0.74
C TYR A 73 -14.34 -30.22 0.61
N ARG A 74 -15.64 -30.22 0.97
CA ARG A 74 -16.21 -30.36 2.32
C ARG A 74 -16.81 -29.10 2.98
N VAL A 75 -18.11 -29.26 3.22
CA VAL A 75 -19.01 -28.52 4.11
C VAL A 75 -18.51 -28.48 5.55
N ARG A 76 -18.47 -27.28 6.14
CA ARG A 76 -19.05 -27.01 7.46
C ARG A 76 -19.62 -25.59 7.48
N PRO A 77 -20.93 -25.39 7.75
CA PRO A 77 -21.50 -24.07 7.95
C PRO A 77 -21.34 -23.73 9.44
N ASP A 78 -20.45 -22.79 9.75
CA ASP A 78 -20.60 -21.74 10.77
C ASP A 78 -19.21 -21.17 11.06
N GLY A 79 -18.98 -19.94 10.59
CA GLY A 79 -17.77 -19.19 10.86
C GLY A 79 -17.85 -17.87 10.10
N PRO A 80 -17.67 -16.72 10.77
CA PRO A 80 -17.90 -15.42 10.14
C PRO A 80 -17.04 -15.30 8.89
N LEU A 81 -17.71 -14.96 7.79
CA LEU A 81 -17.16 -14.60 6.47
C LEU A 81 -15.68 -14.26 6.57
N ALA A 82 -14.83 -15.11 5.99
CA ALA A 82 -13.39 -14.97 5.91
C ALA A 82 -12.98 -13.49 5.99
N ALA A 83 -12.55 -13.05 7.16
CA ALA A 83 -12.18 -11.66 7.39
C ALA A 83 -11.15 -11.31 6.32
N ARG A 84 -11.49 -10.32 5.47
CA ARG A 84 -10.60 -9.81 4.41
C ARG A 84 -9.28 -9.47 5.07
N ARG A 85 -8.30 -10.38 4.99
CA ARG A 85 -7.01 -10.14 5.61
C ARG A 85 -6.34 -9.05 4.78
N PRO A 86 -5.94 -7.93 5.39
CA PRO A 86 -5.28 -6.88 4.63
C PRO A 86 -4.00 -7.46 4.02
N PRO A 87 -3.63 -7.00 2.82
CA PRO A 87 -2.43 -7.46 2.13
C PRO A 87 -1.20 -7.16 2.98
N ARG A 88 -0.25 -8.09 2.99
CA ARG A 88 0.96 -7.98 3.84
C ARG A 88 2.03 -7.11 3.21
N ARG A 89 2.00 -6.96 1.88
CA ARG A 89 3.04 -6.33 1.05
C ARG A 89 2.37 -5.58 -0.09
N TYR A 90 2.91 -4.41 -0.42
CA TYR A 90 2.51 -3.59 -1.55
C TYR A 90 3.70 -3.48 -2.50
N VAL A 91 3.46 -3.73 -3.78
CA VAL A 91 4.44 -3.60 -4.87
C VAL A 91 4.19 -2.28 -5.56
N LEU A 92 5.21 -1.44 -5.60
CA LEU A 92 5.26 -0.19 -6.33
C LEU A 92 5.97 -0.42 -7.66
N PRO A 93 5.42 0.12 -8.76
CA PRO A 93 6.13 0.13 -10.02
C PRO A 93 7.33 1.08 -9.95
N ALA A 94 8.38 0.82 -10.73
CA ALA A 94 9.61 1.60 -10.71
C ALA A 94 9.36 3.12 -10.90
N HIS A 95 8.40 3.47 -11.76
CA HIS A 95 8.09 4.86 -12.07
C HIS A 95 7.59 5.65 -10.86
N ALA A 96 6.85 5.02 -9.95
CA ALA A 96 6.32 5.69 -8.75
C ALA A 96 7.42 6.23 -7.84
N LEU A 97 8.62 5.64 -7.87
CA LEU A 97 9.78 6.14 -7.11
C LEU A 97 10.65 7.10 -7.93
N THR A 98 10.63 7.00 -9.26
CA THR A 98 11.47 7.81 -10.15
C THR A 98 10.84 9.12 -10.61
N GLU A 99 9.54 9.36 -10.38
CA GLU A 99 8.85 10.63 -10.70
C GLU A 99 9.36 11.80 -9.84
N SER A 100 10.64 12.14 -10.03
CA SER A 100 11.29 13.39 -9.66
C SER A 100 11.41 14.24 -10.92
N GLU A 101 10.30 14.74 -11.45
CA GLU A 101 10.31 15.84 -12.43
C GLU A 101 9.26 16.89 -12.09
#